data_AF-A0A957R612-F1
#
_entry.id   AF-A0A957R612-F1
#
_cell.length_a   1.000
_cell.length_b   1.000
_cell.length_c   1.000
_cell.angle_alpha   90.00
_cell.angle_beta   90.00
_cell.angle_gamma   90.00
#
_symmetry.space_group_name_H-M   'P 1'
#
loop_
_entity.id
_entity.type
_entity.pdbx_description
1 polymer ?
#
loop_
_entity_poly.entity_id
_entity_poly.type
_entity_poly.pdbx_seq_one_letter_code
_entity_poly.pdbx_strand_id
1 'polypeptide(L)'
;MSDSQEPTADNSTTPRVTPSERRRMSPIRWRQQLKQLLKLSEAQAVLGWSVILVLATLLGTIYLVQASNIAEIGRRIQILQIELADTKRENALLERSIAEAQSLERLQRAAFQMGFVQSSPDDIEYFIVPDYPAEAEATPTVTPTPKPEPIERVEEALWLALRNRFSDLRRGESREQ
;
A
#
# COMPACT_ATOMS: atom_id res chain seq x y z
N MET A 1 125.20 -0.05 29.54
CA MET A 1 124.75 -0.13 28.13
C MET A 1 123.25 0.05 28.17
N SER A 2 122.79 1.26 27.85
CA SER A 2 121.37 1.59 27.80
C SER A 2 120.67 0.74 26.74
N ASP A 3 119.51 0.21 27.05
CA ASP A 3 118.43 0.26 26.08
C ASP A 3 117.13 0.59 26.80
N SER A 4 116.48 1.62 26.27
CA SER A 4 115.28 2.25 26.82
C SER A 4 114.13 1.91 25.89
N GLN A 5 113.13 1.18 26.38
CA GLN A 5 111.75 1.34 25.90
C GLN A 5 110.72 0.68 26.84
N GLU A 6 110.02 1.55 27.57
CA GLU A 6 108.62 1.41 27.98
C GLU A 6 107.74 2.18 26.96
N PRO A 7 106.40 2.20 27.02
CA PRO A 7 105.42 1.18 27.44
C PRO A 7 104.19 1.16 26.49
N THR A 8 103.42 0.05 26.40
CA THR A 8 101.99 0.15 26.04
C THR A 8 101.17 -1.02 26.60
N ALA A 9 100.26 -0.65 27.51
CA ALA A 9 98.89 -1.16 27.68
C ALA A 9 98.63 -2.67 27.53
N ASP A 10 98.30 -3.33 28.65
CA ASP A 10 96.90 -3.75 28.87
C ASP A 10 96.73 -4.14 30.34
N ASN A 11 95.86 -3.41 31.05
CA ASN A 11 95.45 -3.76 32.40
C ASN A 11 94.01 -4.27 32.34
N SER A 12 93.67 -5.12 33.31
CA SER A 12 92.32 -5.56 33.68
C SER A 12 91.75 -6.80 33.02
N THR A 13 92.43 -7.94 33.17
CA THR A 13 91.69 -9.22 33.26
C THR A 13 91.20 -9.43 34.68
N THR A 14 89.93 -9.12 34.85
CA THR A 14 89.09 -9.35 36.02
C THR A 14 88.98 -10.85 36.32
N PRO A 15 88.72 -11.24 37.59
CA PRO A 15 87.47 -11.98 37.77
C PRO A 15 86.78 -11.55 39.06
N ARG A 16 85.64 -10.88 38.93
CA ARG A 16 84.69 -10.72 40.03
C ARG A 16 83.30 -11.14 39.58
N VAL A 17 82.87 -12.24 40.18
CA VAL A 17 81.53 -12.46 40.75
C VAL A 17 80.35 -12.24 39.79
N THR A 18 79.81 -13.35 39.28
CA THR A 18 78.36 -13.48 39.06
C THR A 18 77.70 -13.66 40.44
N PRO A 19 76.48 -13.14 40.71
CA PRO A 19 75.30 -13.74 40.12
C PRO A 19 74.11 -12.78 39.83
N SER A 20 73.22 -13.29 38.99
CA SER A 20 71.79 -12.98 38.94
C SER A 20 71.35 -11.54 38.65
N GLU A 21 71.29 -11.20 37.35
CA GLU A 21 70.25 -10.29 36.89
C GLU A 21 69.72 -10.71 35.51
N ARG A 22 69.17 -11.94 35.43
CA ARG A 22 68.18 -12.25 34.38
C ARG A 22 66.89 -11.52 34.74
N ARG A 23 66.84 -10.23 34.44
CA ARG A 23 65.60 -9.45 34.47
C ARG A 23 64.72 -9.93 33.31
N ARG A 24 64.05 -11.07 33.53
CA ARG A 24 62.91 -11.52 32.75
C ARG A 24 61.81 -10.49 32.95
N MET A 25 61.80 -9.46 32.11
CA MET A 25 60.70 -8.50 32.09
C MET A 25 59.46 -9.27 31.62
N SER A 26 58.48 -9.35 32.51
CA SER A 26 57.37 -10.32 32.46
C SER A 26 56.48 -10.16 31.22
N PRO A 27 56.06 -11.23 30.55
CA PRO A 27 55.09 -11.17 29.43
C PRO A 27 53.63 -10.94 29.87
N ILE A 28 53.37 -10.43 31.08
CA ILE A 28 52.03 -10.50 31.71
C ILE A 28 51.22 -9.20 31.57
N ARG A 29 51.82 -8.08 31.14
CA ARG A 29 51.12 -6.78 31.08
C ARG A 29 50.27 -6.56 29.82
N TRP A 30 50.51 -7.31 28.74
CA TRP A 30 49.77 -7.14 27.46
C TRP A 30 48.31 -7.63 27.53
N ARG A 31 48.02 -8.57 28.45
CA ARG A 31 46.67 -9.14 28.63
C ARG A 31 45.65 -8.16 29.21
N GLN A 32 46.11 -7.07 29.84
CA GLN A 32 45.21 -6.10 30.46
C GLN A 32 44.66 -5.07 29.46
N GLN A 33 45.37 -4.81 28.36
CA GLN A 33 44.91 -3.88 27.31
C GLN A 33 43.83 -4.50 26.41
N LEU A 34 43.88 -5.82 26.20
CA LEU A 34 42.86 -6.55 25.44
C LEU A 34 41.46 -6.54 26.09
N LYS A 35 41.38 -6.38 27.41
CA LYS A 35 40.09 -6.33 28.13
C LYS A 35 39.35 -5.01 27.93
N GLN A 36 40.03 -3.95 27.51
CA GLN A 36 39.41 -2.65 27.24
C GLN A 36 38.83 -2.58 25.83
N LEU A 37 39.46 -3.25 24.85
CA LEU A 37 38.92 -3.36 23.50
C LEU A 37 37.63 -4.20 23.46
N LEU A 38 37.54 -5.26 24.26
CA LEU A 38 36.31 -6.07 24.35
C LEU A 38 35.12 -5.30 24.96
N LYS A 39 35.37 -4.37 25.89
CA LYS A 39 34.31 -3.54 26.49
C LYS A 39 33.63 -2.60 25.49
N LEU A 40 34.27 -2.28 24.35
CA LEU A 40 33.65 -1.54 23.27
C LEU A 40 32.76 -2.42 22.39
N SER A 41 33.10 -3.71 22.24
CA SER A 41 32.24 -4.68 21.53
C SER A 41 30.99 -5.05 22.33
N GLU A 42 31.06 -5.07 23.66
CA GLU A 42 29.89 -5.27 24.53
C GLU A 42 28.89 -4.12 24.37
N ALA A 43 29.39 -2.87 24.35
CA ALA A 43 28.55 -1.70 24.13
C ALA A 43 27.93 -1.69 22.72
N GLN A 44 28.69 -2.07 21.68
CA GLN A 44 28.16 -2.18 20.31
C GLN A 44 27.15 -3.32 20.15
N ALA A 45 27.35 -4.46 20.82
CA ALA A 45 26.40 -5.57 20.80
C ALA A 45 25.08 -5.16 21.47
N VAL A 46 25.14 -4.48 22.62
CA VAL A 46 23.95 -3.95 23.29
C VAL A 46 23.21 -2.94 22.43
N LEU A 47 23.94 -2.08 21.70
CA LEU A 47 23.35 -1.11 20.77
C LEU A 47 22.71 -1.77 19.54
N GLY A 48 23.32 -2.83 19.00
CA GLY A 48 22.73 -3.61 17.92
C GLY A 48 21.45 -4.34 18.36
N TRP A 49 21.49 -4.97 19.54
CA TRP A 49 20.33 -5.66 20.11
C TRP A 49 19.20 -4.70 20.47
N SER A 50 19.50 -3.49 20.94
CA SER A 50 18.47 -2.49 21.24
C SER A 50 17.74 -2.05 19.96
N VAL A 51 18.45 -1.84 18.84
CA VAL A 51 17.84 -1.51 17.55
C VAL A 51 16.94 -2.64 17.06
N ILE A 52 17.38 -3.90 17.16
CA ILE A 52 16.58 -5.07 16.79
C ILE A 52 15.32 -5.18 17.66
N LEU A 53 15.44 -4.97 18.97
CA LEU A 53 14.29 -4.99 19.89
C LEU A 53 13.29 -3.88 19.59
N VAL A 54 13.77 -2.67 19.30
CA VAL A 54 12.91 -1.54 18.92
C VAL A 54 12.18 -1.85 17.62
N LEU A 55 12.88 -2.37 16.61
CA LEU A 55 12.26 -2.79 15.34
C LEU A 55 11.24 -3.91 15.57
N ALA A 56 11.57 -4.94 16.34
CA ALA A 56 10.65 -6.05 16.63
C ALA A 56 9.40 -5.58 17.38
N THR A 57 9.55 -4.64 18.33
CA THR A 57 8.44 -4.05 19.07
C THR A 57 7.57 -3.18 18.16
N LEU A 58 8.18 -2.41 17.25
CA LEU A 58 7.48 -1.58 16.27
C LEU A 58 6.71 -2.44 15.25
N LEU A 59 7.33 -3.50 14.71
CA LEU A 59 6.64 -4.46 13.86
C LEU A 59 5.52 -5.18 14.61
N GLY A 60 5.78 -5.62 15.85
CA GLY A 60 4.79 -6.28 16.69
C GLY A 60 3.57 -5.41 16.98
N THR A 61 3.78 -4.13 17.32
CA THR A 61 2.71 -3.15 17.55
C THR A 61 1.93 -2.83 16.29
N ILE A 62 2.59 -2.60 15.16
CA ILE A 62 1.91 -2.39 13.86
C ILE A 62 1.06 -3.61 13.50
N TYR A 63 1.62 -4.82 13.64
CA TYR A 63 0.92 -6.06 13.32
C TYR A 63 -0.30 -6.27 14.23
N LEU A 64 -0.18 -5.97 15.52
CA LEU A 64 -1.27 -6.08 16.49
C LEU A 64 -2.41 -5.09 16.21
N VAL A 65 -2.07 -3.86 15.83
CA VAL A 65 -3.03 -2.84 15.41
C VAL A 65 -3.71 -3.22 14.09
N GLN A 66 -2.95 -3.80 13.14
CA GLN A 66 -3.49 -4.21 11.86
C GLN A 66 -4.48 -5.38 11.99
N ALA A 67 -4.20 -6.35 12.87
CA ALA A 67 -5.09 -7.49 13.13
C ALA A 67 -6.46 -7.06 13.67
N SER A 68 -6.51 -5.99 14.48
CA SER A 68 -7.74 -5.51 15.11
C SER A 68 -8.66 -4.77 14.12
N ASN A 69 -8.09 -4.11 13.11
CA ASN A 69 -8.87 -3.36 12.11
C ASN A 69 -9.61 -4.27 11.11
N ILE A 70 -9.16 -5.52 10.91
CA ILE A 70 -9.76 -6.44 9.93
C ILE A 70 -11.17 -6.87 10.36
N ALA A 71 -11.41 -7.06 11.66
CA ALA A 71 -12.72 -7.45 12.18
C ALA A 71 -13.75 -6.31 12.06
N GLU A 72 -13.35 -5.06 12.30
CA GLU A 72 -14.22 -3.89 12.20
C GLU A 72 -14.55 -3.54 10.74
N ILE A 73 -13.54 -3.59 9.85
CA ILE A 73 -13.73 -3.40 8.41
C ILE A 73 -14.62 -4.49 7.84
N GLY A 74 -14.43 -5.76 8.23
CA GLY A 74 -15.26 -6.88 7.79
C GLY A 74 -16.73 -6.71 8.18
N ARG A 75 -17.00 -6.29 9.42
CA ARG A 75 -18.37 -5.98 9.88
C ARG A 75 -18.98 -4.83 9.10
N ARG A 76 -18.23 -3.75 8.83
CA ARG A 76 -18.71 -2.64 8.00
C ARG A 76 -19.07 -3.09 6.60
N ILE A 77 -18.20 -3.85 5.93
CA ILE A 77 -18.48 -4.41 4.60
C ILE A 77 -19.76 -5.24 4.63
N GLN A 78 -19.94 -6.08 5.65
CA GLN A 78 -21.13 -6.92 5.75
C GLN A 78 -22.42 -6.10 5.92
N ILE A 79 -22.38 -5.05 6.73
CA ILE A 79 -23.51 -4.11 6.88
C ILE A 79 -23.82 -3.43 5.55
N LEU A 80 -22.80 -2.90 4.86
CA LEU A 80 -22.99 -2.24 3.55
C LEU A 80 -23.56 -3.21 2.50
N GLN A 81 -23.17 -4.48 2.51
CA GLN A 81 -23.71 -5.48 1.59
C GLN A 81 -25.19 -5.78 1.87
N ILE A 82 -25.58 -5.84 3.14
CA ILE A 82 -26.99 -6.03 3.53
C ILE A 82 -27.82 -4.83 3.06
N GLU A 83 -27.34 -3.62 3.33
CA GLU A 83 -28.02 -2.38 2.94
C GLU A 83 -28.17 -2.25 1.41
N LEU A 84 -27.12 -2.63 0.66
CA LEU A 84 -27.17 -2.68 -0.80
C LEU A 84 -28.17 -3.72 -1.30
N ALA A 85 -28.21 -4.91 -0.69
CA ALA A 85 -29.16 -5.95 -1.06
C ALA A 85 -30.62 -5.51 -0.82
N ASP A 86 -30.88 -4.87 0.32
CA ASP A 86 -32.20 -4.32 0.65
C ASP A 86 -32.61 -3.23 -0.33
N THR A 87 -31.71 -2.28 -0.61
CA THR A 87 -31.96 -1.18 -1.56
C THR A 87 -32.25 -1.71 -2.97
N LYS A 88 -31.48 -2.71 -3.45
CA LYS A 88 -31.73 -3.34 -4.76
C LYS A 88 -33.08 -4.02 -4.81
N ARG A 89 -33.48 -4.69 -3.74
CA ARG A 89 -34.77 -5.34 -3.66
C ARG A 89 -35.91 -4.32 -3.70
N GLU A 90 -35.79 -3.23 -2.97
CA GLU A 90 -36.77 -2.14 -2.98
C GLU A 90 -36.89 -1.51 -4.37
N ASN A 91 -35.76 -1.26 -5.03
CA ASN A 91 -35.74 -0.74 -6.39
C ASN A 91 -36.43 -1.68 -7.38
N ALA A 92 -36.15 -2.98 -7.33
CA ALA A 92 -36.81 -3.97 -8.19
C ALA A 92 -38.34 -4.05 -7.95
N LEU A 93 -38.78 -3.87 -6.71
CA LEU A 93 -40.22 -3.79 -6.40
C LEU A 93 -40.85 -2.53 -6.97
N LEU A 94 -40.16 -1.39 -6.88
CA LEU A 94 -40.60 -0.12 -7.45
C LEU A 94 -40.67 -0.21 -8.98
N GLU A 95 -39.62 -0.71 -9.64
CA GLU A 95 -39.60 -0.92 -11.10
C GLU A 95 -40.77 -1.79 -11.56
N ARG A 96 -41.04 -2.87 -10.84
CA ARG A 96 -42.22 -3.71 -11.09
C ARG A 96 -43.52 -2.92 -10.94
N SER A 97 -43.66 -2.12 -9.89
CA SER A 97 -44.88 -1.32 -9.67
C SER A 97 -45.10 -0.27 -10.77
N ILE A 98 -44.01 0.34 -11.27
CA ILE A 98 -44.04 1.29 -12.38
C ILE A 98 -44.48 0.55 -13.65
N ALA A 99 -43.89 -0.61 -13.95
CA ALA A 99 -44.27 -1.41 -15.09
C ALA A 99 -45.74 -1.85 -15.02
N GLU A 100 -46.24 -2.24 -13.84
CA GLU A 100 -47.65 -2.58 -13.64
C GLU A 100 -48.57 -1.36 -13.81
N ALA A 101 -48.15 -0.17 -13.36
CA ALA A 101 -48.89 1.08 -13.51
C ALA A 101 -48.92 1.57 -14.97
N GLN A 102 -47.81 1.44 -15.68
CA GLN A 102 -47.66 1.78 -17.10
C GLN A 102 -48.11 0.66 -18.04
N SER A 103 -48.54 -0.49 -17.50
CA SER A 103 -48.93 -1.62 -18.32
C SER A 103 -50.08 -1.21 -19.25
N LEU A 104 -49.88 -1.47 -20.55
CA LEU A 104 -50.85 -1.16 -21.58
C LEU A 104 -52.22 -1.79 -21.27
N GLU A 105 -52.22 -2.97 -20.66
CA GLU A 105 -53.43 -3.67 -20.23
C GLU A 105 -54.24 -2.87 -19.20
N ARG A 106 -53.59 -2.25 -18.22
CA ARG A 106 -54.26 -1.44 -17.18
C ARG A 106 -54.80 -0.15 -17.77
N LEU A 107 -54.02 0.51 -18.63
CA LEU A 107 -54.45 1.68 -19.40
C LEU A 107 -55.65 1.37 -20.30
N GLN A 108 -55.60 0.26 -21.03
CA GLN A 108 -56.67 -0.16 -21.93
C GLN A 108 -57.94 -0.53 -21.16
N ARG A 109 -57.81 -1.22 -20.02
CA ARG A 109 -58.94 -1.53 -19.12
C ARG A 109 -59.56 -0.26 -18.52
N ALA A 110 -58.76 0.75 -18.19
CA ALA A 110 -59.26 2.04 -17.73
C ALA A 110 -59.97 2.80 -18.87
N ALA A 111 -59.41 2.80 -20.08
CA ALA A 111 -60.00 3.41 -21.26
C ALA A 111 -61.38 2.79 -21.58
N PHE A 112 -61.49 1.46 -21.56
CA PHE A 112 -62.78 0.78 -21.75
C PHE A 112 -63.81 1.14 -20.67
N GLN A 113 -63.40 1.26 -19.40
CA GLN A 113 -64.31 1.70 -18.32
C GLN A 113 -64.80 3.15 -18.50
N MET A 114 -63.99 4.00 -19.13
CA MET A 114 -64.39 5.37 -19.48
C MET A 114 -65.22 5.45 -20.77
N GLY A 115 -65.52 4.31 -21.41
CA GLY A 115 -66.32 4.26 -22.64
C GLY A 115 -65.53 4.46 -23.93
N PHE A 116 -64.20 4.51 -23.87
CA PHE A 116 -63.38 4.48 -25.07
C PHE A 116 -63.48 3.09 -25.73
N VAL A 117 -63.46 3.07 -27.06
CA VAL A 117 -63.47 1.86 -27.87
C VAL A 117 -62.25 1.86 -28.79
N GLN A 118 -61.82 0.67 -29.22
CA GLN A 118 -60.72 0.57 -30.17
C GLN A 118 -61.17 1.08 -31.54
N SER A 119 -60.45 2.05 -32.10
CA SER A 119 -60.74 2.61 -33.42
C SER A 119 -60.56 1.56 -34.52
N SER A 120 -61.54 1.49 -35.43
CA SER A 120 -61.43 0.77 -36.69
C SER A 120 -60.57 1.57 -37.68
N PRO A 121 -59.94 0.96 -38.69
CA PRO A 121 -59.28 1.70 -39.78
C PRO A 121 -60.19 2.75 -40.45
N ASP A 122 -61.50 2.50 -40.47
CA ASP A 122 -62.49 3.43 -41.04
C ASP A 122 -62.73 4.68 -40.17
N ASP A 123 -62.33 4.65 -38.89
CA ASP A 123 -62.46 5.77 -37.95
C ASP A 123 -61.23 6.71 -37.94
N ILE A 124 -60.21 6.40 -38.76
CA ILE A 124 -58.92 7.10 -38.74
C ILE A 124 -58.79 7.95 -40.01
N GLU A 125 -58.81 9.28 -39.85
CA GLU A 125 -58.57 10.23 -40.93
C GLU A 125 -57.12 10.75 -40.89
N TYR A 126 -56.40 10.56 -42.00
CA TYR A 126 -55.01 11.02 -42.13
C TYR A 126 -54.96 12.36 -42.85
N PHE A 127 -54.37 13.36 -42.19
CA PHE A 127 -54.14 14.68 -42.79
C PHE A 127 -52.66 14.86 -43.10
N ILE A 128 -52.36 15.30 -44.32
CA ILE A 128 -51.00 15.72 -44.70
C ILE A 128 -50.82 17.14 -44.22
N VAL A 129 -49.93 17.35 -43.24
CA VAL A 129 -49.55 18.68 -42.77
C VAL A 129 -48.41 19.20 -43.64
N PRO A 130 -48.61 20.27 -44.43
CA PRO A 130 -47.55 20.90 -45.20
C PRO A 130 -46.48 21.48 -44.27
N ASP A 131 -45.22 21.37 -44.64
CA ASP A 131 -44.07 21.86 -43.86
C ASP A 131 -44.05 21.36 -42.41
N TYR A 132 -44.58 20.15 -42.13
CA TYR A 132 -44.43 19.51 -40.82
C TYR A 132 -42.93 19.42 -40.53
N PRO A 133 -42.43 19.98 -39.40
CA PRO A 133 -41.05 19.83 -39.05
C PRO A 133 -40.84 18.34 -38.84
N ALA A 134 -40.18 17.69 -39.80
CA ALA A 134 -39.48 16.46 -39.51
C ALA A 134 -38.49 16.87 -38.42
N GLU A 135 -38.85 16.63 -37.15
CA GLU A 135 -37.85 16.46 -36.10
C GLU A 135 -36.91 15.44 -36.70
N ALA A 136 -35.80 15.96 -37.25
CA ALA A 136 -34.81 15.21 -37.98
C ALA A 136 -34.64 13.97 -37.16
N GLU A 137 -35.05 12.83 -37.73
CA GLU A 137 -35.22 11.60 -36.99
C GLU A 137 -34.10 11.60 -35.99
N ALA A 138 -34.43 11.69 -34.70
CA ALA A 138 -33.54 11.17 -33.72
C ALA A 138 -33.57 9.66 -34.01
N THR A 139 -32.97 9.25 -35.15
CA THR A 139 -32.02 8.17 -35.19
C THR A 139 -31.38 8.30 -33.83
N PRO A 140 -31.66 7.37 -32.90
CA PRO A 140 -30.88 7.36 -31.69
C PRO A 140 -29.48 7.37 -32.26
N THR A 141 -28.81 8.51 -32.13
CA THR A 141 -27.39 8.55 -32.20
C THR A 141 -27.14 7.72 -30.97
N VAL A 142 -27.02 6.41 -31.17
CA VAL A 142 -25.90 5.66 -30.64
C VAL A 142 -24.74 6.57 -30.97
N THR A 143 -24.54 7.57 -30.10
CA THR A 143 -23.23 7.97 -29.66
C THR A 143 -22.63 6.61 -29.45
N PRO A 144 -21.68 6.18 -30.30
CA PRO A 144 -20.97 4.97 -29.97
C PRO A 144 -20.49 5.27 -28.55
N THR A 145 -21.09 4.60 -27.55
CA THR A 145 -20.52 4.52 -26.21
C THR A 145 -19.07 4.30 -26.52
N PRO A 146 -18.17 5.24 -26.20
CA PRO A 146 -16.80 5.18 -26.67
C PRO A 146 -16.36 3.79 -26.31
N LYS A 147 -16.24 2.93 -27.33
CA LYS A 147 -15.86 1.55 -27.15
C LYS A 147 -14.53 1.73 -26.44
N PRO A 148 -14.42 1.36 -25.15
CA PRO A 148 -13.21 1.65 -24.42
C PRO A 148 -12.10 1.10 -25.30
N GLU A 149 -11.25 2.00 -25.80
CA GLU A 149 -10.11 1.59 -26.61
C GLU A 149 -9.49 0.45 -25.82
N PRO A 150 -9.25 -0.72 -26.43
CA PRO A 150 -8.69 -1.83 -25.70
C PRO A 150 -7.44 -1.29 -25.02
N ILE A 151 -7.53 -1.11 -23.70
CA ILE A 151 -6.40 -0.66 -22.91
C ILE A 151 -5.47 -1.85 -23.02
N GLU A 152 -4.51 -1.77 -23.94
CA GLU A 152 -3.72 -2.94 -24.36
C GLU A 152 -2.99 -3.56 -23.18
N ARG A 153 -2.85 -2.84 -22.06
CA ARG A 153 -2.61 -3.44 -20.76
C ARG A 153 -3.44 -2.79 -19.66
N VAL A 154 -4.51 -3.48 -19.26
CA VAL A 154 -5.18 -3.27 -17.96
C VAL A 154 -4.15 -3.17 -16.84
N GLU A 155 -3.01 -3.86 -16.94
CA GLU A 155 -1.90 -3.79 -16.00
C GLU A 155 -1.23 -2.41 -15.93
N GLU A 156 -1.10 -1.68 -17.04
CA GLU A 156 -0.53 -0.33 -17.04
C GLU A 156 -1.50 0.69 -16.42
N ALA A 157 -2.78 0.58 -16.75
CA ALA A 157 -3.83 1.39 -16.13
C ALA A 157 -3.98 1.06 -14.63
N LEU A 158 -3.89 -0.22 -14.26
CA LEU A 158 -3.92 -0.67 -12.87
C LEU A 158 -2.70 -0.17 -12.11
N TRP A 159 -1.51 -0.21 -12.71
CA TRP A 159 -0.28 0.25 -12.07
C TRP A 159 -0.26 1.77 -11.88
N LEU A 160 -0.77 2.52 -12.86
CA LEU A 160 -0.96 3.96 -12.74
C LEU A 160 -1.98 4.32 -11.64
N ALA A 161 -3.11 3.64 -11.59
CA ALA A 161 -4.13 3.83 -10.57
C ALA A 161 -3.61 3.47 -9.17
N LEU A 162 -2.88 2.37 -9.05
CA LEU A 162 -2.31 1.90 -7.79
C LEU A 162 -1.26 2.87 -7.27
N ARG A 163 -0.37 3.38 -8.13
CA ARG A 163 0.68 4.32 -7.73
C ARG A 163 0.12 5.66 -7.27
N ASN A 164 -0.93 6.16 -7.92
CA ASN A 164 -1.61 7.39 -7.48
C ASN A 164 -2.37 7.19 -6.17
N ARG A 165 -3.00 6.03 -5.95
CA ARG A 165 -3.69 5.75 -4.68
C ARG A 165 -2.73 5.60 -3.50
N PHE A 166 -1.56 5.01 -3.72
CA PHE A 166 -0.56 4.87 -2.64
C PHE A 166 0.12 6.18 -2.26
N SER A 167 0.32 7.11 -3.20
CA SER A 167 0.88 8.42 -2.88
C SER A 167 -0.13 9.30 -2.13
N ASP A 168 -1.42 9.16 -2.44
CA ASP A 168 -2.51 9.90 -1.80
C ASP A 168 -2.71 9.49 -0.33
N LEU A 169 -2.58 8.20 -0.02
CA LEU A 169 -2.63 7.68 1.35
C LEU A 169 -1.49 8.17 2.26
N ARG A 170 -0.34 8.53 1.68
CA ARG A 170 0.77 9.14 2.43
C ARG A 170 0.65 10.67 2.51
N ARG A 171 -0.17 11.29 1.66
CA ARG A 171 -0.34 12.73 1.57
C ARG A 171 -1.59 13.26 2.29
N GLY A 172 -2.55 12.40 2.64
CA GLY A 172 -3.63 12.74 3.57
C GLY A 172 -4.48 13.91 3.09
N GLU A 173 -4.87 13.93 1.82
CA GLU A 173 -5.88 14.87 1.33
C GLU A 173 -7.11 14.12 0.80
N SER A 174 -8.11 14.00 1.68
CA SER A 174 -9.48 13.69 1.30
C SER A 174 -10.03 14.81 0.44
N ARG A 175 -9.93 14.70 -0.90
CA ARG A 175 -10.71 15.57 -1.79
C ARG A 175 -12.05 14.91 -2.07
N GLU A 176 -13.06 15.43 -1.38
CA GLU A 176 -14.47 15.32 -1.76
C GLU A 176 -14.64 15.75 -3.21
N GLN A 177 -15.23 14.88 -4.06
CA GLN A 177 -16.20 15.22 -5.10
C GLN A 177 -17.08 13.99 -5.36
#